data_AF-A0A7W0P5Z4-F1
#
_entry.id   AF-A0A7W0P5Z4-F1
#
_cell.length_a   1.000
_cell.length_b   1.000
_cell.length_c   1.000
_cell.angle_alpha   90.00
_cell.angle_beta   90.00
_cell.angle_gamma   90.00
#
_symmetry.space_group_name_H-M   'P 1'
#
loop_
_entity.id
_entity.type
_entity.pdbx_description
1 polymer ?
#
loop_
_entity_poly.entity_id
_entity_poly.type
_entity_poly.pdbx_seq_one_letter_code
_entity_poly.pdbx_strand_id
1 'polypeptide(L)'
;MNSEPAIAFAAPAGHPGLEIRVNFGVFAGREATPAEIDLLAQSIIPKVGPISIVSEQRHQISDHAEALLHQVRIEIPDDRLPAGTVALERLADELVKTAEAWTEDCVSQRHADEVDL
;
A
#
# COMPACT_ATOMS: atom_id res chain seq x y z
N MET A 1 -11.28 -30.43 -1.39
CA MET A 1 -9.97 -30.75 -1.99
C MET A 1 -8.95 -29.90 -1.25
N ASN A 2 -8.14 -30.50 -0.38
CA ASN A 2 -6.98 -29.82 0.20
C ASN A 2 -5.88 -29.90 -0.84
N SER A 3 -5.78 -28.91 -1.72
CA SER A 3 -4.58 -28.75 -2.53
C SER A 3 -3.47 -28.29 -1.58
N GLU A 4 -2.43 -29.12 -1.41
CA GLU A 4 -1.21 -28.67 -0.75
C GLU A 4 -0.68 -27.41 -1.47
N PRO A 5 -0.31 -26.36 -0.73
CA PRO A 5 0.16 -25.12 -1.35
C PRO A 5 1.44 -25.41 -2.13
N ALA A 6 1.44 -25.07 -3.43
CA ALA A 6 2.63 -25.21 -4.27
C ALA A 6 3.75 -24.28 -3.75
N ILE A 7 4.97 -24.81 -3.65
CA ILE A 7 6.16 -24.05 -3.23
C ILE A 7 6.43 -22.87 -4.16
N ALA A 8 6.15 -23.05 -5.46
CA ALA A 8 6.23 -22.01 -6.46
C ALA A 8 5.19 -22.25 -7.56
N PHE A 9 4.63 -21.16 -8.09
CA PHE A 9 3.70 -21.19 -9.21
C PHE A 9 3.85 -19.91 -10.03
N ALA A 10 3.58 -20.00 -11.33
CA ALA A 10 3.44 -18.82 -12.16
C ALA A 10 2.10 -18.16 -11.84
N ALA A 11 2.13 -17.00 -11.19
CA ALA A 11 0.93 -16.19 -11.04
C ALA A 11 0.55 -15.58 -12.40
N PRO A 12 -0.74 -15.59 -12.79
CA PRO A 12 -1.17 -14.87 -13.96
C PRO A 12 -0.83 -13.38 -13.80
N ALA A 13 -0.40 -12.74 -14.89
CA ALA A 13 -0.20 -11.31 -14.94
C ALA A 13 -1.56 -10.60 -14.86
N GLY A 14 -2.07 -10.41 -13.65
CA GLY A 14 -3.25 -9.61 -13.34
C GLY A 14 -2.83 -8.36 -12.60
N HIS A 15 -3.29 -7.20 -13.06
CA HIS A 15 -3.19 -5.97 -12.28
C HIS A 15 -4.51 -5.82 -11.52
N PRO A 16 -4.49 -5.35 -10.26
CA PRO A 16 -5.72 -4.93 -9.61
C PRO A 16 -6.40 -3.84 -10.46
N GLY A 17 -7.70 -3.65 -10.29
CA GLY A 17 -8.42 -2.61 -11.02
C GLY A 17 -7.84 -1.22 -10.77
N LEU A 18 -7.46 -0.96 -9.52
CA LEU A 18 -6.72 0.23 -9.12
C LEU A 18 -5.66 -0.15 -8.08
N GLU A 19 -4.49 0.47 -8.20
CA GLU A 19 -3.37 0.28 -7.28
C GLU A 19 -2.86 1.63 -6.79
N ILE A 20 -2.79 1.79 -5.47
CA ILE A 20 -2.12 2.95 -4.84
C ILE A 20 -0.80 2.46 -4.24
N ARG A 21 0.31 3.08 -4.62
CA ARG A 21 1.65 2.78 -4.10
C ARG A 21 2.16 3.92 -3.24
N VAL A 22 2.60 3.59 -2.03
CA VAL A 22 3.16 4.52 -1.06
C VAL A 22 4.64 4.18 -0.88
N ASN A 23 5.52 5.16 -1.11
CA ASN A 23 6.96 5.04 -0.85
C ASN A 23 7.27 5.25 0.64
N PHE A 24 6.67 4.45 1.51
CA PHE A 24 6.68 4.66 2.95
C PHE A 24 8.11 4.80 3.51
N GLY A 25 9.03 3.91 3.14
CA GLY A 25 10.40 3.94 3.63
C GLY A 25 11.21 5.16 3.21
N VAL A 26 10.85 5.82 2.11
CA VAL A 26 11.52 7.06 1.68
C VAL A 26 11.21 8.20 2.65
N PHE A 27 9.99 8.23 3.21
CA PHE A 27 9.54 9.29 4.11
C PHE A 27 9.71 8.92 5.59
N ALA A 28 9.50 7.66 5.95
CA ALA A 28 9.56 7.18 7.34
C ALA A 28 10.90 6.54 7.73
N GLY A 29 11.78 6.24 6.78
CA GLY A 29 13.08 5.60 7.02
C GLY A 29 13.00 4.15 7.51
N ARG A 30 11.83 3.52 7.48
CA ARG A 30 11.57 2.14 7.92
C ARG A 30 10.41 1.51 7.15
N GLU A 31 10.11 0.25 7.43
CA GLU A 31 8.85 -0.37 7.00
C GLU A 31 7.67 0.06 7.88
N ALA A 32 6.47 0.01 7.30
CA ALA A 32 5.22 0.23 8.03
C ALA A 32 4.96 -0.96 8.96
N THR A 33 4.56 -0.66 10.19
CA THR A 33 4.21 -1.68 11.19
C THR A 33 2.82 -2.27 10.92
N PRO A 34 2.51 -3.48 11.42
CA PRO A 34 1.18 -4.05 11.29
C PRO A 34 0.06 -3.15 11.81
N ALA A 35 0.26 -2.48 12.95
CA ALA A 35 -0.73 -1.57 13.52
C ALA A 35 -1.00 -0.35 12.62
N GLU A 36 0.03 0.20 11.99
CA GLU A 36 -0.14 1.31 11.04
C GLU A 36 -0.88 0.86 9.78
N ILE A 37 -0.61 -0.36 9.30
CA ILE A 37 -1.36 -0.95 8.17
C ILE A 37 -2.83 -1.15 8.54
N ASP A 38 -3.14 -1.60 9.76
CA ASP A 38 -4.51 -1.74 10.24
C ASP A 38 -5.24 -0.38 10.28
N LEU A 39 -4.55 0.69 10.68
CA LEU A 39 -5.09 2.05 10.67
C LEU A 39 -5.36 2.53 9.24
N LEU A 40 -4.42 2.30 8.32
CA LEU A 40 -4.63 2.61 6.89
C LEU A 40 -5.86 1.89 6.35
N ALA A 41 -6.03 0.61 6.67
CA ALA A 41 -7.18 -0.17 6.23
C ALA A 41 -8.50 0.43 6.74
N GLN A 42 -8.55 0.86 8.01
CA GLN A 42 -9.73 1.50 8.60
C GLN A 42 -10.13 2.80 7.88
N SER A 43 -9.16 3.53 7.33
CA SER A 43 -9.42 4.76 6.57
C SER A 43 -9.86 4.51 5.12
N ILE A 44 -9.42 3.41 4.51
CA ILE A 44 -9.68 3.10 3.10
C ILE A 44 -10.96 2.26 2.91
N ILE A 45 -11.20 1.24 3.75
CA ILE A 45 -12.33 0.32 3.62
C ILE A 45 -13.69 1.03 3.50
N PRO A 46 -13.99 2.11 4.25
CA PRO A 46 -15.26 2.81 4.11
C PRO A 46 -15.53 3.40 2.72
N LYS A 47 -14.47 3.63 1.91
CA LYS A 47 -14.56 4.26 0.58
C LYS A 47 -14.78 3.25 -0.54
N VAL A 48 -14.14 2.07 -0.44
CA VAL A 48 -14.09 1.08 -1.54
C VAL A 48 -14.49 -0.34 -1.12
N GLY A 49 -14.76 -0.56 0.16
CA GLY A 49 -15.01 -1.89 0.72
C GLY A 49 -13.70 -2.66 0.97
N PRO A 50 -13.76 -4.00 0.97
CA PRO A 50 -12.58 -4.85 1.22
C PRO A 50 -11.46 -4.60 0.20
N ILE A 51 -10.23 -4.59 0.69
CA ILE A 51 -8.99 -4.32 -0.06
C ILE A 51 -7.93 -5.35 0.28
N SER A 52 -6.89 -5.42 -0.55
CA SER A 52 -5.62 -6.06 -0.18
C SER A 52 -4.58 -4.97 0.08
N ILE A 53 -3.83 -5.10 1.19
CA ILE A 53 -2.67 -4.24 1.47
C ILE A 53 -1.44 -5.11 1.55
N VAL A 54 -0.42 -4.75 0.79
CA VAL A 54 0.90 -5.40 0.79
C VAL A 54 1.91 -4.41 1.35
N SER A 55 2.57 -4.76 2.44
CA SER A 55 3.79 -4.09 2.90
C SER A 55 4.97 -4.91 2.40
N GLU A 56 5.83 -4.32 1.56
CA GLU A 56 6.91 -5.04 0.90
C GLU A 56 8.25 -4.33 0.97
N GLN A 57 9.30 -5.14 0.92
CA GLN A 57 10.66 -4.73 0.66
C GLN A 57 10.96 -4.98 -0.82
N ARG A 58 11.07 -3.91 -1.58
CA ARG A 58 11.32 -3.98 -3.01
C ARG A 58 12.80 -3.77 -3.31
N HIS A 59 13.44 -4.84 -3.75
CA HIS A 59 14.79 -4.78 -4.30
C HIS A 59 14.74 -4.39 -5.77
N GLN A 60 15.33 -3.26 -6.12
CA GLN A 60 15.57 -2.86 -7.49
C GLN A 60 17.03 -3.11 -7.83
N ILE A 61 17.28 -4.10 -8.67
CA ILE A 61 18.62 -4.53 -9.07
C ILE A 61 18.77 -4.29 -10.56
N SER A 62 19.85 -3.65 -10.95
CA SER A 62 20.27 -3.42 -12.33
C SER A 62 21.78 -3.59 -12.44
N ASP A 63 22.30 -3.63 -13.66
CA ASP A 63 23.75 -3.76 -13.89
C ASP A 63 24.59 -2.63 -13.24
N HIS A 64 23.96 -1.51 -12.86
CA HIS A 64 24.64 -0.30 -12.40
C HIS A 64 24.23 0.16 -10.99
N ALA A 65 23.18 -0.43 -10.40
CA ALA A 65 22.63 0.03 -9.14
C ALA A 65 21.79 -1.04 -8.45
N GLU A 66 21.86 -1.04 -7.12
CA GLU A 66 20.99 -1.78 -6.23
C GLU A 66 20.31 -0.80 -5.27
N ALA A 67 18.99 -0.88 -5.14
CA ALA A 67 18.21 -0.09 -4.19
C ALA A 67 17.22 -0.98 -3.44
N LEU A 68 16.98 -0.66 -2.17
CA LEU A 68 15.96 -1.27 -1.33
C LEU A 68 14.92 -0.21 -0.97
N LEU A 69 13.65 -0.47 -1.29
CA LEU A 69 12.54 0.43 -1.01
C LEU A 69 11.51 -0.28 -0.12
N HIS A 70 11.12 0.33 0.99
CA HIS A 70 9.94 -0.12 1.74
C HIS A 70 8.70 0.54 1.15
N GLN A 71 7.83 -0.25 0.52
CA GLN A 71 6.62 0.23 -0.13
C GLN A 71 5.38 -0.38 0.53
N VAL A 72 4.30 0.39 0.55
CA VAL A 72 2.96 -0.12 0.88
C VAL A 72 2.09 0.00 -0.37
N ARG A 73 1.41 -1.08 -0.72
CA ARG A 73 0.59 -1.19 -1.92
C ARG A 73 -0.83 -1.53 -1.54
N ILE A 74 -1.77 -0.69 -1.96
CA ILE A 74 -3.20 -0.87 -1.74
C ILE A 74 -3.82 -1.30 -3.06
N GLU A 75 -4.45 -2.47 -3.08
CA GLU A 75 -5.05 -3.05 -4.27
C GLU A 75 -6.58 -3.06 -4.12
N ILE A 76 -7.25 -2.46 -5.10
CA ILE A 76 -8.71 -2.39 -5.19
C ILE A 76 -9.15 -3.21 -6.40
N PRO A 77 -10.02 -4.23 -6.23
CA PRO A 77 -10.48 -5.05 -7.33
C PRO A 77 -11.49 -4.30 -8.24
N ASP A 78 -11.55 -4.68 -9.51
CA ASP A 78 -12.37 -4.02 -10.54
C ASP A 78 -13.85 -3.91 -10.16
N ASP A 79 -14.40 -4.94 -9.49
CA ASP A 79 -15.82 -5.00 -9.08
C ASP A 79 -16.19 -3.99 -7.99
N ARG A 80 -15.19 -3.29 -7.43
CA ARG A 80 -15.35 -2.24 -6.42
C ARG A 80 -15.14 -0.83 -6.98
N LEU A 81 -14.72 -0.70 -8.23
CA LEU A 81 -14.45 0.59 -8.83
C LEU A 81 -15.72 1.21 -9.42
N PRO A 82 -15.87 2.54 -9.32
CA PRO A 82 -16.98 3.22 -9.95
C PRO A 82 -16.86 3.12 -11.47
N ALA A 83 -18.01 3.03 -12.15
CA ALA A 83 -18.04 3.10 -13.61
C ALA A 83 -17.74 4.53 -14.08
N GLY A 84 -16.92 4.65 -15.12
CA GLY A 84 -16.62 5.91 -15.80
C GLY A 84 -15.37 6.62 -15.27
N THR A 85 -14.60 7.17 -16.21
CA THR A 85 -13.26 7.73 -15.97
C THR A 85 -13.23 8.83 -14.91
N VAL A 86 -14.18 9.78 -14.97
CA VAL A 86 -14.20 10.92 -14.02
C VAL A 86 -14.46 10.47 -12.58
N ALA A 87 -15.31 9.46 -12.38
CA ALA A 87 -15.59 8.94 -11.04
C ALA A 87 -14.39 8.15 -10.50
N LEU A 88 -13.73 7.38 -11.37
CA LEU A 88 -12.51 6.65 -11.03
C LEU A 88 -11.36 7.59 -10.66
N GLU A 89 -11.13 8.65 -11.43
CA GLU A 89 -10.10 9.66 -11.14
C GLU A 89 -10.33 10.33 -9.79
N ARG A 90 -11.57 10.73 -9.49
CA ARG A 90 -11.91 11.32 -8.19
C ARG A 90 -11.67 10.38 -7.02
N LEU A 91 -12.02 9.11 -7.19
CA LEU A 91 -11.76 8.09 -6.17
C LEU A 91 -10.25 7.90 -5.99
N ALA A 92 -9.49 7.79 -7.09
CA ALA A 92 -8.04 7.65 -7.03
C ALA A 92 -7.39 8.82 -6.27
N ASP A 93 -7.77 10.06 -6.59
CA ASP A 93 -7.29 11.27 -5.88
C ASP A 93 -7.62 11.24 -4.38
N GLU A 94 -8.82 10.78 -4.02
CA GLU A 94 -9.24 10.66 -2.62
C GLU A 94 -8.41 9.62 -1.86
N LEU A 95 -8.15 8.47 -2.49
CA LEU A 95 -7.35 7.40 -1.90
C LEU A 95 -5.88 7.79 -1.75
N VAL A 96 -5.31 8.50 -2.75
CA VAL A 96 -3.95 9.06 -2.66
C VAL A 96 -3.85 9.99 -1.46
N LYS A 97 -4.76 10.96 -1.32
CA LYS A 97 -4.75 11.89 -0.17
C LYS A 97 -4.90 11.19 1.16
N THR A 98 -5.72 10.13 1.21
CA THR A 98 -5.89 9.33 2.43
C THR A 98 -4.60 8.61 2.81
N ALA A 99 -3.88 8.05 1.82
CA ALA A 99 -2.61 7.37 2.04
C ALA A 99 -1.46 8.34 2.38
N GLU A 100 -1.44 9.54 1.79
CA GLU A 100 -0.50 10.61 2.14
C GLU A 100 -0.69 11.04 3.59
N ALA A 101 -1.91 11.39 3.99
CA ALA A 101 -2.21 11.79 5.37
C ALA A 101 -1.82 10.71 6.40
N TRP A 102 -2.14 9.45 6.10
CA TRP A 102 -1.70 8.33 6.94
C TRP A 102 -0.17 8.26 7.09
N THR A 103 0.57 8.47 6.00
CA THR A 103 2.04 8.46 6.03
C THR A 103 2.57 9.59 6.90
N GLU A 104 2.03 10.79 6.74
CA GLU A 104 2.40 11.97 7.53
C GLU A 104 2.12 11.77 9.03
N ASP A 105 0.98 11.16 9.37
CA ASP A 105 0.62 10.82 10.75
C ASP A 105 1.61 9.82 11.37
N CYS A 106 2.01 8.79 10.61
CA CYS A 106 3.00 7.79 11.07
C CYS A 106 4.37 8.41 11.32
N VAL A 107 4.83 9.28 10.42
CA VAL A 107 6.10 10.01 10.57
C VAL A 107 6.05 10.96 11.76
N SER A 108 4.95 11.67 11.94
CA SER A 108 4.77 12.64 13.03
C SER A 108 4.73 11.96 14.40
N GLN A 109 3.99 10.85 14.53
CA GLN A 109 3.95 10.07 15.78
C GLN A 109 5.33 9.53 16.15
N ARG A 110 6.12 9.09 15.16
CA ARG A 110 7.48 8.62 15.41
C ARG A 110 8.38 9.72 15.99
N HIS A 111 8.29 10.93 15.47
CA HIS A 111 9.05 12.06 16.01
C HIS A 111 8.64 12.41 17.44
N ALA A 112 7.37 12.26 17.82
CA ALA A 112 6.92 12.48 19.18
C ALA A 112 7.55 11.47 20.16
N ASP A 113 7.61 10.19 19.78
CA ASP A 113 8.21 9.13 20.60
C ASP A 113 9.74 9.25 20.76
N GLU A 114 10.44 9.95 19.85
CA GLU A 114 11.89 10.18 19.93
C GLU A 114 12.28 11.39 20.80
N VAL A 115 11.38 12.37 20.95
CA VAL A 115 11.65 13.61 21.71
C VAL A 115 11.40 13.43 23.22
N ASP A 116 10.69 12.37 23.60
CA ASP A 116 10.31 12.07 25.00
C ASP A 116 11.26 11.06 25.70
N LEU A 117 12.48 10.86 25.17
CA LEU A 117 13.57 10.01 25.70
C LEU A 117 14.86 10.80 25.92
#